data_AF-A0A1V5NTB0-F1
#
_entry.id   AF-A0A1V5NTB0-F1
#
_cell.length_a   1.000
_cell.length_b   1.000
_cell.length_c   1.000
_cell.angle_alpha   90.00
_cell.angle_beta   90.00
_cell.angle_gamma   90.00
#
_symmetry.space_group_name_H-M   'P 1'
#
loop_
_entity.id
_entity.type
_entity.pdbx_description
1 polymer ?
#
loop_
_entity_poly.entity_id
_entity_poly.type
_entity_poly.pdbx_seq_one_letter_code
_entity_poly.pdbx_strand_id
1 'polypeptide(L)'
;MGGLVSNSLYQVKFSNSPYGIVSRNSASTIEGNKFDAVANGVAIINPVSATIFSNEFDNTNLLSQTGTGFNNCAILVKNDNSVSVDPVYIYKNTIDNFRLGIYGLLTNGIKIGTDASNNVSLGNTINYSVDAFPVPFYHGGIWLQQCPNAMVTDNIISNSHFYADPNFRGIDLENSLMADINCNSVSNFGIGINFDGNCDDTELRQNTLTDFDIGININNSKIALNQGAQTGIPTHQTAWDNQWFMTGTNSNTYKVGGSPLDGLQINWYHQDPDLPTYSYSPNPYPQVLVLADPDETTASFTCTSSLLNSGDRIVEFGPIVGDSADYAENFAENTYLARTIAYWAMKTDSTIIYQGDSLDADFEAFFQRHDSSNIGKFYLVKSLIEREPDSAMVILETILPENNIEFYMVENYQRIQDITERNGKLTAADSAFYLERTVGTPTTDGEAYYYGLGNLFIEQHIPIVSSRIGQQPSIEQPALALSERSELQIFPNPTTGELNIRLSKQETKLSGVEIYNAFGELVITKKPDQNSFQLDMTSYHQGIYFVRCMDELKNYYTKSFNLLK
;
A
#
# COMPACT_ATOMS: atom_id res chain seq x y z
N MET A 1 22.35 -21.39 -21.07
CA MET A 1 22.30 -22.43 -20.03
C MET A 1 23.39 -22.14 -19.00
N GLY A 2 23.14 -21.21 -18.07
CA GLY A 2 23.96 -21.05 -16.87
C GLY A 2 23.42 -21.99 -15.80
N GLY A 3 24.28 -22.80 -15.18
CA GLY A 3 23.85 -23.69 -14.10
C GLY A 3 23.30 -22.85 -12.94
N LEU A 4 22.15 -23.27 -12.40
CA LEU A 4 21.63 -22.75 -11.13
C LEU A 4 22.69 -22.96 -10.05
N VAL A 5 23.29 -21.86 -9.58
CA VAL A 5 24.18 -21.91 -8.42
C VAL A 5 23.27 -22.04 -7.20
N SER A 6 23.38 -23.17 -6.49
CA SER A 6 22.76 -23.33 -5.17
C SER A 6 23.78 -22.91 -4.12
N ASN A 7 23.40 -21.94 -3.30
CA ASN A 7 24.20 -21.46 -2.18
C ASN A 7 23.59 -22.00 -0.90
N SER A 8 24.27 -22.93 -0.25
CA SER A 8 23.87 -23.41 1.08
C SER A 8 24.94 -23.08 2.11
N LEU A 9 24.53 -22.43 3.21
CA LEU A 9 25.43 -22.08 4.29
C LEU A 9 24.84 -22.50 5.64
N TYR A 10 25.61 -23.29 6.38
CA TYR A 10 25.20 -23.91 7.62
C TYR A 10 26.21 -23.61 8.74
N GLN A 11 25.72 -23.19 9.90
CA GLN A 11 26.49 -23.15 11.16
C GLN A 11 27.74 -22.26 11.14
N VAL A 12 27.68 -21.13 10.44
CA VAL A 12 28.76 -20.13 10.38
C VAL A 12 28.49 -18.98 11.36
N LYS A 13 29.56 -18.46 12.00
CA LYS A 13 29.50 -17.23 12.81
C LYS A 13 30.11 -16.05 12.04
N PHE A 14 29.35 -14.96 11.93
CA PHE A 14 29.79 -13.64 11.46
C PHE A 14 29.89 -12.70 12.66
N SER A 15 30.96 -11.89 12.74
CA SER A 15 31.15 -10.97 13.86
C SER A 15 31.82 -9.67 13.44
N ASN A 16 31.30 -8.54 13.92
CA ASN A 16 31.86 -7.20 13.70
C ASN A 16 32.10 -6.87 12.20
N SER A 17 31.19 -7.27 11.33
CA SER A 17 31.30 -7.06 9.88
C SER A 17 30.19 -6.14 9.35
N PRO A 18 30.46 -5.37 8.28
CA PRO A 18 29.42 -4.54 7.65
C PRO A 18 28.31 -5.36 6.99
N TYR A 19 28.62 -6.61 6.62
CA TYR A 19 27.69 -7.56 6.01
C TYR A 19 27.98 -8.97 6.53
N GLY A 20 26.91 -9.75 6.74
CA GLY A 20 26.97 -11.19 6.93
C GLY A 20 26.97 -11.91 5.57
N ILE A 21 25.78 -12.30 5.10
CA ILE A 21 25.59 -13.03 3.83
C ILE A 21 24.93 -12.13 2.80
N VAL A 22 25.48 -12.12 1.59
CA VAL A 22 24.81 -11.52 0.42
C VAL A 22 24.72 -12.58 -0.67
N SER A 23 23.50 -12.88 -1.10
CA SER A 23 23.21 -13.83 -2.17
C SER A 23 22.47 -13.13 -3.30
N ARG A 24 22.85 -13.42 -4.55
CA ARG A 24 22.23 -12.82 -5.74
C ARG A 24 21.91 -13.88 -6.79
N ASN A 25 20.74 -13.80 -7.42
CA ASN A 25 20.34 -14.63 -8.57
C ASN A 25 20.58 -16.14 -8.33
N SER A 26 20.22 -16.65 -7.14
CA SER A 26 20.50 -18.03 -6.76
C SER A 26 19.44 -18.63 -5.85
N ALA A 27 19.39 -19.96 -5.82
CA ALA A 27 18.67 -20.71 -4.79
C ALA A 27 19.50 -20.70 -3.51
N SER A 28 18.92 -20.26 -2.39
CA SER A 28 19.66 -20.06 -1.15
C SER A 28 19.04 -20.81 0.03
N THR A 29 19.84 -21.61 0.75
CA THR A 29 19.48 -22.20 2.04
C THR A 29 20.44 -21.71 3.12
N ILE A 30 19.92 -20.97 4.10
CA ILE A 30 20.70 -20.34 5.16
C ILE A 30 20.16 -20.82 6.49
N GLU A 31 20.90 -21.71 7.16
CA GLU A 31 20.44 -22.38 8.37
C GLU A 31 21.47 -22.37 9.50
N GLY A 32 21.00 -22.10 10.71
CA GLY A 32 21.82 -22.33 11.91
C GLY A 32 23.02 -21.39 12.06
N ASN A 33 23.05 -20.28 11.33
CA ASN A 33 24.15 -19.32 11.38
C ASN A 33 23.96 -18.31 12.52
N LYS A 34 25.06 -17.72 12.98
CA LYS A 34 25.06 -16.67 14.01
C LYS A 34 25.66 -15.38 13.47
N PHE A 35 24.97 -14.26 13.68
CA PHE A 35 25.37 -12.92 13.26
C PHE A 35 25.46 -12.03 14.49
N ASP A 36 26.67 -11.57 14.83
CA ASP A 36 26.97 -10.86 16.08
C ASP A 36 27.58 -9.49 15.77
N ALA A 37 26.87 -8.41 16.12
CA ALA A 37 27.26 -7.04 15.80
C ALA A 37 27.57 -6.83 14.31
N VAL A 38 26.63 -7.20 13.43
CA VAL A 38 26.74 -7.00 11.98
C VAL A 38 25.79 -5.91 11.50
N ALA A 39 26.25 -5.02 10.62
CA ALA A 39 25.38 -3.95 10.11
C ALA A 39 24.27 -4.47 9.19
N ASN A 40 24.50 -5.57 8.47
CA ASN A 40 23.47 -6.26 7.70
C ASN A 40 23.66 -7.77 7.86
N GLY A 41 22.61 -8.49 8.26
CA GLY A 41 22.69 -9.93 8.50
C GLY A 41 22.72 -10.73 7.20
N VAL A 42 21.55 -10.96 6.62
CA VAL A 42 21.35 -11.69 5.36
C VAL A 42 20.68 -10.76 4.34
N ALA A 43 21.23 -10.66 3.14
CA ALA A 43 20.63 -9.96 2.01
C ALA A 43 20.50 -10.91 0.81
N ILE A 44 19.27 -11.20 0.40
CA ILE A 44 18.94 -12.00 -0.78
C ILE A 44 18.36 -11.10 -1.85
N ILE A 45 18.99 -11.06 -3.02
CA ILE A 45 18.61 -10.14 -4.10
C ILE A 45 18.34 -10.96 -5.36
N ASN A 46 17.13 -10.80 -5.91
CA ASN A 46 16.60 -11.63 -7.00
C ASN A 46 16.75 -13.13 -6.66
N PRO A 47 16.14 -13.62 -5.56
CA PRO A 47 16.17 -15.05 -5.26
C PRO A 47 15.59 -15.84 -6.42
N VAL A 48 16.22 -16.97 -6.76
CA VAL A 48 15.49 -18.01 -7.49
C VAL A 48 14.49 -18.61 -6.52
N SER A 49 15.02 -19.14 -5.40
CA SER A 49 14.29 -19.54 -4.20
C SER A 49 15.11 -19.18 -2.96
N ALA A 50 14.47 -19.05 -1.78
CA ALA A 50 15.21 -18.84 -0.54
C ALA A 50 14.54 -19.50 0.67
N THR A 51 15.34 -20.11 1.53
CA THR A 51 14.89 -20.64 2.84
C THR A 51 15.90 -20.20 3.91
N ILE A 52 15.45 -19.36 4.83
CA ILE A 52 16.27 -18.74 5.88
C ILE A 52 15.68 -19.12 7.23
N PHE A 53 16.33 -20.01 7.98
CA PHE A 53 15.74 -20.53 9.20
C PHE A 53 16.72 -20.93 10.29
N SER A 54 16.27 -20.94 11.55
CA SER A 54 17.09 -21.30 12.71
C SER A 54 18.37 -20.48 12.86
N ASN A 55 18.43 -19.26 12.33
CA ASN A 55 19.59 -18.37 12.50
C ASN A 55 19.40 -17.47 13.73
N GLU A 56 20.53 -17.04 14.32
CA GLU A 56 20.59 -16.13 15.46
C GLU A 56 21.24 -14.81 14.99
N PHE A 57 20.54 -13.70 15.14
CA PHE A 57 21.00 -12.36 14.83
C PHE A 57 21.01 -11.54 16.11
N ASP A 58 22.18 -11.09 16.57
CA ASP A 58 22.33 -10.34 17.81
C ASP A 58 23.15 -9.07 17.58
N ASN A 59 22.48 -7.92 17.65
CA ASN A 59 23.08 -6.60 17.55
C ASN A 59 23.01 -5.80 18.86
N THR A 60 22.81 -6.47 20.00
CA THR A 60 22.84 -5.83 21.34
C THR A 60 24.12 -5.02 21.59
N ASN A 61 25.25 -5.47 21.03
CA ASN A 61 26.57 -4.85 21.21
C ASN A 61 27.00 -3.96 20.02
N LEU A 62 26.15 -3.72 19.03
CA LEU A 62 26.52 -2.91 17.87
C LEU A 62 26.65 -1.42 18.25
N LEU A 63 27.87 -0.90 18.23
CA LEU A 63 28.22 0.45 18.68
C LEU A 63 27.74 1.60 17.77
N SER A 64 27.25 1.30 16.57
CA SER A 64 26.84 2.27 15.56
C SER A 64 25.50 1.87 14.94
N GLN A 65 24.41 2.27 15.61
CA GLN A 65 23.06 2.22 15.03
C GLN A 65 22.79 3.39 14.05
N THR A 66 23.78 4.26 13.83
CA THR A 66 23.64 5.45 12.98
C THR A 66 23.87 5.10 11.51
N GLY A 67 22.84 5.29 10.69
CA GLY A 67 22.98 5.25 9.23
C GLY A 67 21.66 5.57 8.54
N THR A 68 21.76 6.20 7.37
CA THR A 68 20.69 6.31 6.38
C THR A 68 20.70 5.06 5.49
N GLY A 69 19.54 4.65 4.96
CA GLY A 69 19.42 3.42 4.16
C GLY A 69 19.32 2.16 5.02
N PHE A 70 19.24 0.97 4.39
CA PHE A 70 18.97 -0.35 5.00
C PHE A 70 19.98 -0.84 6.06
N ASN A 71 20.81 0.04 6.62
CA ASN A 71 21.70 -0.27 7.73
C ASN A 71 20.91 -0.81 8.94
N ASN A 72 21.52 -1.76 9.64
CA ASN A 72 20.98 -2.50 10.76
C ASN A 72 19.73 -3.31 10.39
N CYS A 73 19.77 -4.00 9.25
CA CYS A 73 18.74 -4.93 8.79
C CYS A 73 19.19 -6.39 8.99
N ALA A 74 18.38 -7.22 9.66
CA ALA A 74 18.76 -8.59 9.95
C ALA A 74 18.57 -9.48 8.72
N ILE A 75 17.39 -9.42 8.09
CA ILE A 75 17.07 -10.18 6.88
C ILE A 75 16.43 -9.25 5.86
N LEU A 76 17.07 -9.11 4.70
CA LEU A 76 16.55 -8.38 3.55
C LEU A 76 16.33 -9.36 2.40
N VAL A 77 15.14 -9.36 1.82
CA VAL A 77 14.83 -10.07 0.58
C VAL A 77 14.22 -9.07 -0.39
N LYS A 78 14.82 -8.91 -1.56
CA LYS A 78 14.28 -8.03 -2.60
C LYS A 78 14.39 -8.60 -3.99
N ASN A 79 13.50 -8.14 -4.87
CA ASN A 79 13.58 -8.42 -6.28
C ASN A 79 13.69 -7.11 -7.10
N ASP A 80 14.82 -6.91 -7.76
CA ASP A 80 15.12 -5.71 -8.54
C ASP A 80 14.65 -5.83 -9.99
N ASN A 81 14.61 -7.05 -10.53
CA ASN A 81 14.40 -7.29 -11.96
C ASN A 81 13.51 -8.50 -12.25
N SER A 82 13.22 -9.32 -11.24
CA SER A 82 12.46 -10.54 -11.39
C SER A 82 11.06 -10.38 -10.80
N VAL A 83 10.10 -10.97 -11.50
CA VAL A 83 8.68 -10.92 -11.22
C VAL A 83 8.14 -12.29 -10.78
N SER A 84 8.80 -13.38 -11.16
CA SER A 84 8.48 -14.72 -10.67
C SER A 84 9.55 -15.15 -9.66
N VAL A 85 9.13 -15.42 -8.44
CA VAL A 85 10.01 -15.93 -7.38
C VAL A 85 9.48 -17.30 -6.98
N ASP A 86 10.34 -18.32 -6.95
CA ASP A 86 10.03 -19.54 -6.21
C ASP A 86 9.91 -19.17 -4.72
N PRO A 87 9.14 -19.92 -3.93
CA PRO A 87 8.70 -19.44 -2.62
C PRO A 87 9.88 -19.12 -1.70
N VAL A 88 9.81 -17.93 -1.09
CA VAL A 88 10.74 -17.47 -0.06
C VAL A 88 10.15 -17.82 1.30
N TYR A 89 10.92 -18.55 2.11
CA TYR A 89 10.54 -18.95 3.47
C TYR A 89 11.51 -18.39 4.50
N ILE A 90 11.00 -17.72 5.53
CA ILE A 90 11.79 -17.15 6.63
C ILE A 90 11.15 -17.55 7.96
N TYR A 91 11.72 -18.50 8.70
CA TYR A 91 11.04 -19.06 9.89
C TYR A 91 12.02 -19.47 10.98
N LYS A 92 11.58 -19.50 12.25
CA LYS A 92 12.38 -19.94 13.40
C LYS A 92 13.72 -19.19 13.58
N ASN A 93 13.84 -17.95 13.12
CA ASN A 93 15.01 -17.12 13.40
C ASN A 93 14.81 -16.34 14.72
N THR A 94 15.90 -16.05 15.43
CA THR A 94 15.92 -15.12 16.57
C THR A 94 16.68 -13.87 16.17
N ILE A 95 16.07 -12.70 16.32
CA ILE A 95 16.61 -11.40 15.90
C ILE A 95 16.54 -10.43 17.08
N ASP A 96 17.69 -9.98 17.56
CA ASP A 96 17.80 -9.08 18.71
C ASP A 96 18.47 -7.77 18.29
N ASN A 97 17.78 -6.64 18.53
CA ASN A 97 18.29 -5.27 18.38
C ASN A 97 18.78 -4.88 16.97
N PHE A 98 18.16 -5.46 15.94
CA PHE A 98 18.23 -4.91 14.59
C PHE A 98 17.16 -3.84 14.41
N ARG A 99 17.47 -2.76 13.69
CA ARG A 99 16.51 -1.69 13.38
C ARG A 99 15.38 -2.19 12.50
N LEU A 100 15.74 -3.01 11.50
CA LEU A 100 14.82 -3.74 10.65
C LEU A 100 15.01 -5.23 10.92
N GLY A 101 13.97 -5.90 11.40
CA GLY A 101 14.02 -7.35 11.61
C GLY A 101 14.03 -8.09 10.28
N ILE A 102 12.89 -8.11 9.60
CA ILE A 102 12.73 -8.75 8.29
C ILE A 102 12.14 -7.72 7.31
N TYR A 103 12.85 -7.49 6.21
CA TYR A 103 12.40 -6.61 5.14
C TYR A 103 12.21 -7.37 3.82
N GLY A 104 11.06 -7.18 3.19
CA GLY A 104 10.70 -7.74 1.89
C GLY A 104 10.34 -6.63 0.90
N LEU A 105 10.86 -6.71 -0.33
CA LEU A 105 10.50 -5.80 -1.42
C LEU A 105 10.27 -6.56 -2.71
N LEU A 106 9.17 -6.29 -3.41
CA LEU A 106 8.87 -6.88 -4.73
C LEU A 106 8.93 -8.43 -4.72
N THR A 107 8.56 -9.04 -3.59
CA THR A 107 8.66 -10.50 -3.40
C THR A 107 7.26 -11.08 -3.24
N ASN A 108 6.70 -11.56 -4.35
CA ASN A 108 5.40 -12.23 -4.37
C ASN A 108 5.47 -13.56 -3.59
N GLY A 109 4.47 -13.84 -2.76
CA GLY A 109 4.35 -15.13 -2.07
C GLY A 109 5.39 -15.37 -0.97
N ILE A 110 6.00 -14.31 -0.41
CA ILE A 110 6.94 -14.44 0.71
C ILE A 110 6.22 -14.98 1.95
N LYS A 111 6.79 -16.00 2.59
CA LYS A 111 6.24 -16.67 3.78
C LYS A 111 7.16 -16.48 4.98
N ILE A 112 6.67 -15.79 6.00
CA ILE A 112 7.39 -15.44 7.22
C ILE A 112 6.73 -16.14 8.41
N GLY A 113 7.48 -17.02 9.07
CA GLY A 113 7.02 -17.84 10.18
C GLY A 113 6.31 -19.13 9.77
N THR A 114 6.42 -19.52 8.51
CA THR A 114 5.91 -20.80 7.99
C THR A 114 7.04 -21.68 7.50
N ASP A 115 7.03 -22.96 7.86
CA ASP A 115 7.97 -23.97 7.38
C ASP A 115 7.77 -24.28 5.89
N ALA A 116 8.87 -24.32 5.15
CA ALA A 116 8.92 -24.74 3.75
C ALA A 116 8.51 -26.19 3.51
N SER A 117 8.68 -27.08 4.50
CA SER A 117 8.53 -28.53 4.31
C SER A 117 7.07 -29.01 4.35
N ASN A 118 6.26 -28.42 5.22
CA ASN A 118 4.92 -28.90 5.55
C ASN A 118 3.91 -27.77 5.81
N ASN A 119 4.29 -26.51 5.60
CA ASN A 119 3.49 -25.32 5.92
C ASN A 119 2.97 -25.31 7.36
N VAL A 120 3.79 -25.73 8.33
CA VAL A 120 3.51 -25.57 9.77
C VAL A 120 4.03 -24.21 10.24
N SER A 121 3.31 -23.57 11.15
CA SER A 121 3.76 -22.33 11.80
C SER A 121 4.98 -22.60 12.67
N LEU A 122 6.07 -21.93 12.36
CA LEU A 122 7.33 -21.89 13.10
C LEU A 122 7.82 -20.44 13.11
N GLY A 123 7.13 -19.58 13.86
CA GLY A 123 7.40 -18.15 13.91
C GLY A 123 8.85 -17.74 14.16
N ASN A 124 9.19 -16.53 13.72
CA ASN A 124 10.43 -15.86 14.13
C ASN A 124 10.22 -15.14 15.47
N THR A 125 11.29 -14.91 16.21
CA THR A 125 11.30 -14.07 17.41
C THR A 125 12.15 -12.84 17.14
N ILE A 126 11.56 -11.65 17.28
CA ILE A 126 12.20 -10.36 17.02
C ILE A 126 12.09 -9.50 18.28
N ASN A 127 13.23 -9.20 18.92
CA ASN A 127 13.27 -8.47 20.17
C ASN A 127 14.03 -7.15 20.03
N TYR A 128 13.50 -6.13 20.70
CA TYR A 128 14.08 -4.80 20.77
C TYR A 128 14.35 -4.40 22.23
N SER A 129 15.34 -3.55 22.40
CA SER A 129 15.69 -2.86 23.64
C SER A 129 15.78 -1.36 23.39
N VAL A 130 14.84 -0.82 22.60
CA VAL A 130 14.78 0.60 22.24
C VAL A 130 14.19 1.38 23.41
N ASP A 131 14.92 2.40 23.88
CA ASP A 131 14.58 3.21 25.04
C ASP A 131 14.63 4.74 24.78
N ALA A 132 15.29 5.20 23.72
CA ALA A 132 15.49 6.61 23.41
C ALA A 132 14.34 7.20 22.58
N PHE A 133 13.68 8.31 23.01
CA PHE A 133 12.56 8.97 22.32
C PHE A 133 12.87 10.35 21.70
N PRO A 134 12.40 10.63 20.46
CA PRO A 134 11.84 9.73 19.45
C PRO A 134 12.92 8.84 18.80
N VAL A 135 12.53 7.78 18.08
CA VAL A 135 13.51 7.02 17.28
C VAL A 135 14.01 7.92 16.14
N PRO A 136 15.33 8.02 15.91
CA PRO A 136 15.88 8.90 14.90
C PRO A 136 15.61 8.43 13.46
N PHE A 137 15.27 7.15 13.30
CA PHE A 137 15.00 6.49 12.02
C PHE A 137 13.84 5.51 12.20
N TYR A 138 13.22 5.10 11.09
CA TYR A 138 12.22 4.05 11.08
C TYR A 138 12.77 2.72 11.63
N HIS A 139 11.99 2.06 12.47
CA HIS A 139 12.24 0.74 13.04
C HIS A 139 11.03 -0.16 12.76
N GLY A 140 11.29 -1.35 12.22
CA GLY A 140 10.24 -2.28 11.77
C GLY A 140 10.58 -3.72 12.12
N GLY A 141 9.68 -4.41 12.83
CA GLY A 141 9.80 -5.85 13.06
C GLY A 141 9.80 -6.63 11.74
N ILE A 142 8.68 -6.56 11.03
CA ILE A 142 8.50 -7.11 9.69
C ILE A 142 7.97 -6.00 8.80
N TRP A 143 8.65 -5.69 7.70
CA TRP A 143 8.28 -4.63 6.77
C TRP A 143 8.28 -5.14 5.34
N LEU A 144 7.11 -5.09 4.68
CA LEU A 144 6.89 -5.63 3.34
C LEU A 144 6.38 -4.54 2.40
N GLN A 145 7.04 -4.37 1.26
CA GLN A 145 6.68 -3.40 0.22
C GLN A 145 6.46 -4.10 -1.13
N GLN A 146 5.28 -3.94 -1.72
CA GLN A 146 4.91 -4.60 -2.98
C GLN A 146 5.15 -6.12 -2.93
N CYS A 147 4.71 -6.76 -1.84
CA CYS A 147 4.83 -8.20 -1.61
C CYS A 147 3.43 -8.84 -1.63
N PRO A 148 2.78 -8.98 -2.80
CA PRO A 148 1.47 -9.61 -2.89
C PRO A 148 1.53 -11.07 -2.43
N ASN A 149 0.41 -11.60 -1.94
CA ASN A 149 0.26 -12.96 -1.42
C ASN A 149 1.24 -13.30 -0.29
N ALA A 150 1.70 -12.29 0.46
CA ALA A 150 2.59 -12.50 1.58
C ALA A 150 1.85 -13.20 2.72
N MET A 151 2.52 -14.12 3.41
CA MET A 151 1.98 -14.77 4.61
C MET A 151 2.91 -14.51 5.78
N VAL A 152 2.41 -13.87 6.83
CA VAL A 152 3.13 -13.52 8.06
C VAL A 152 2.44 -14.21 9.23
N THR A 153 3.04 -15.27 9.75
CA THR A 153 2.39 -16.19 10.68
C THR A 153 3.20 -16.48 11.93
N ASP A 154 2.54 -16.49 13.09
CA ASP A 154 3.10 -16.99 14.36
C ASP A 154 4.37 -16.27 14.84
N ASN A 155 4.67 -15.07 14.33
CA ASN A 155 5.86 -14.33 14.74
C ASN A 155 5.64 -13.65 16.10
N ILE A 156 6.69 -13.63 16.93
CA ILE A 156 6.72 -12.90 18.20
C ILE A 156 7.62 -11.69 18.02
N ILE A 157 7.05 -10.49 18.15
CA ILE A 157 7.73 -9.21 17.97
C ILE A 157 7.55 -8.39 19.25
N SER A 158 8.62 -8.04 19.93
CA SER A 158 8.53 -7.37 21.23
C SER A 158 9.58 -6.29 21.42
N ASN A 159 9.23 -5.20 22.10
CA ASN A 159 10.20 -4.32 22.73
C ASN A 159 10.24 -4.53 24.24
N SER A 160 11.38 -4.23 24.86
CA SER A 160 11.57 -4.35 26.31
C SER A 160 10.59 -3.53 27.14
N HIS A 161 10.12 -2.39 26.62
CA HIS A 161 9.20 -1.47 27.29
C HIS A 161 8.30 -0.78 26.27
N PHE A 162 7.07 -0.43 26.66
CA PHE A 162 6.14 0.29 25.81
C PHE A 162 6.75 1.60 25.28
N TYR A 163 6.61 1.84 23.99
CA TYR A 163 7.24 2.95 23.31
C TYR A 163 6.31 3.54 22.22
N ALA A 164 5.65 4.65 22.54
CA ALA A 164 4.61 5.28 21.71
C ALA A 164 5.19 6.18 20.58
N ASP A 165 5.92 5.60 19.63
CA ASP A 165 6.45 6.32 18.46
C ASP A 165 5.90 5.73 17.14
N PRO A 166 5.29 6.53 16.26
CA PRO A 166 4.74 6.07 14.99
C PRO A 166 5.78 5.51 14.00
N ASN A 167 7.06 5.83 14.17
CA ASN A 167 8.16 5.26 13.38
C ASN A 167 8.66 3.93 13.93
N PHE A 168 8.06 3.42 15.02
CA PHE A 168 8.37 2.11 15.57
C PHE A 168 7.19 1.16 15.41
N ARG A 169 7.28 0.29 14.40
CA ARG A 169 6.18 -0.55 13.94
C ARG A 169 6.50 -2.03 14.10
N GLY A 170 5.53 -2.83 14.53
CA GLY A 170 5.69 -4.29 14.64
C GLY A 170 5.69 -4.97 13.27
N ILE A 171 4.55 -4.91 12.59
CA ILE A 171 4.35 -5.42 11.23
C ILE A 171 3.89 -4.26 10.34
N ASP A 172 4.47 -4.11 9.16
CA ASP A 172 4.17 -3.01 8.24
C ASP A 172 4.05 -3.53 6.81
N LEU A 173 2.90 -3.32 6.19
CA LEU A 173 2.60 -3.73 4.82
C LEU A 173 2.27 -2.50 3.97
N GLU A 174 3.01 -2.33 2.87
CA GLU A 174 2.78 -1.27 1.90
C GLU A 174 2.50 -1.87 0.51
N ASN A 175 1.36 -1.49 -0.07
CA ASN A 175 0.88 -1.97 -1.38
C ASN A 175 1.05 -3.49 -1.58
N SER A 176 0.75 -4.27 -0.54
CA SER A 176 0.95 -5.72 -0.51
C SER A 176 -0.41 -6.41 -0.42
N LEU A 177 -0.93 -6.81 -1.58
CA LEU A 177 -2.27 -7.36 -1.77
C LEU A 177 -2.39 -8.80 -1.26
N MET A 178 -3.60 -9.22 -0.89
CA MET A 178 -3.97 -10.60 -0.57
C MET A 178 -3.04 -11.22 0.49
N ALA A 179 -2.67 -10.43 1.50
CA ALA A 179 -1.75 -10.89 2.53
C ALA A 179 -2.49 -11.62 3.67
N ASP A 180 -1.84 -12.64 4.23
CA ASP A 180 -2.31 -13.39 5.38
C ASP A 180 -1.49 -13.00 6.62
N ILE A 181 -2.09 -12.29 7.57
CA ILE A 181 -1.43 -11.89 8.81
C ILE A 181 -2.08 -12.63 9.97
N ASN A 182 -1.49 -13.77 10.36
CA ASN A 182 -2.14 -14.72 11.28
C ASN A 182 -1.31 -15.03 12.53
N CYS A 183 -1.95 -15.10 13.69
CA CYS A 183 -1.36 -15.60 14.94
C CYS A 183 -0.09 -14.87 15.40
N ASN A 184 0.17 -13.65 14.94
CA ASN A 184 1.37 -12.92 15.37
C ASN A 184 1.13 -12.30 16.76
N SER A 185 2.19 -12.22 17.56
CA SER A 185 2.19 -11.49 18.83
C SER A 185 3.08 -10.27 18.70
N VAL A 186 2.51 -9.08 18.86
CA VAL A 186 3.25 -7.80 18.83
C VAL A 186 3.07 -7.09 20.17
N SER A 187 4.17 -6.71 20.80
CA SER A 187 4.13 -6.07 22.12
C SER A 187 5.06 -4.89 22.30
N ASN A 188 4.58 -3.84 22.98
CA ASN A 188 5.37 -2.65 23.36
C ASN A 188 5.79 -1.73 22.19
N PHE A 189 4.94 -1.56 21.17
CA PHE A 189 5.23 -0.75 19.98
C PHE A 189 4.39 0.52 19.92
N GLY A 190 4.82 1.50 19.11
CA GLY A 190 3.94 2.64 18.80
C GLY A 190 2.78 2.16 17.95
N ILE A 191 3.09 1.40 16.89
CA ILE A 191 2.08 0.78 16.04
C ILE A 191 2.29 -0.73 16.00
N GLY A 192 1.26 -1.49 16.32
CA GLY A 192 1.30 -2.95 16.26
C GLY A 192 1.42 -3.45 14.82
N ILE A 193 0.39 -3.18 14.00
CA ILE A 193 0.31 -3.53 12.58
C ILE A 193 -0.06 -2.28 11.78
N ASN A 194 0.65 -2.00 10.69
CA ASN A 194 0.39 -0.87 9.79
C ASN A 194 0.10 -1.36 8.37
N PHE A 195 -0.87 -0.71 7.71
CA PHE A 195 -1.16 -0.89 6.30
C PHE A 195 -1.08 0.44 5.56
N ASP A 196 -0.46 0.46 4.40
CA ASP A 196 -0.37 1.63 3.52
C ASP A 196 -0.74 1.31 2.07
N GLY A 197 -1.56 2.15 1.45
CA GLY A 197 -1.96 2.00 0.06
C GLY A 197 -2.82 0.76 -0.20
N ASN A 198 -2.66 0.13 -1.36
CA ASN A 198 -3.51 -0.98 -1.78
C ASN A 198 -3.04 -2.30 -1.15
N CYS A 199 -3.64 -2.67 -0.02
CA CYS A 199 -3.44 -3.94 0.67
C CYS A 199 -4.74 -4.78 0.62
N ASP A 200 -5.51 -4.64 -0.46
CA ASP A 200 -6.81 -5.28 -0.68
C ASP A 200 -6.76 -6.78 -0.38
N ASP A 201 -7.88 -7.31 0.10
CA ASP A 201 -8.02 -8.73 0.48
C ASP A 201 -7.03 -9.20 1.56
N THR A 202 -6.38 -8.28 2.29
CA THR A 202 -5.53 -8.67 3.41
C THR A 202 -6.36 -9.02 4.63
N GLU A 203 -6.07 -10.19 5.21
CA GLU A 203 -6.83 -10.79 6.30
C GLU A 203 -6.01 -10.81 7.60
N LEU A 204 -6.66 -10.46 8.71
CA LEU A 204 -6.07 -10.39 10.04
C LEU A 204 -6.73 -11.44 10.94
N ARG A 205 -5.99 -12.45 11.40
CA ARG A 205 -6.57 -13.55 12.21
C ARG A 205 -5.72 -13.89 13.44
N GLN A 206 -6.32 -13.99 14.62
CA GLN A 206 -5.67 -14.41 15.87
C GLN A 206 -4.42 -13.61 16.26
N ASN A 207 -4.26 -12.38 15.75
CA ASN A 207 -3.12 -11.57 16.16
C ASN A 207 -3.35 -11.04 17.58
N THR A 208 -2.30 -11.06 18.39
CA THR A 208 -2.30 -10.55 19.76
C THR A 208 -1.44 -9.30 19.83
N LEU A 209 -2.06 -8.17 20.16
CA LEU A 209 -1.41 -6.87 20.30
C LEU A 209 -1.42 -6.48 21.77
N THR A 210 -0.25 -6.22 22.36
CA THR A 210 -0.12 -5.87 23.78
C THR A 210 0.65 -4.57 23.94
N ASP A 211 0.14 -3.62 24.72
CA ASP A 211 0.83 -2.35 25.01
C ASP A 211 1.28 -1.61 23.74
N PHE A 212 0.33 -0.90 23.14
CA PHE A 212 0.53 -0.16 21.89
C PHE A 212 -0.09 1.25 21.97
N ASP A 213 0.32 2.17 21.10
CA ASP A 213 -0.41 3.44 20.91
C ASP A 213 -1.56 3.24 19.92
N ILE A 214 -1.27 2.68 18.74
CA ILE A 214 -2.27 2.21 17.78
C ILE A 214 -2.07 0.72 17.53
N GLY A 215 -3.11 -0.09 17.76
CA GLY A 215 -3.02 -1.53 17.57
C GLY A 215 -2.85 -1.87 16.09
N ILE A 216 -3.87 -1.55 15.29
CA ILE A 216 -3.90 -1.71 13.84
C ILE A 216 -4.13 -0.34 13.22
N ASN A 217 -3.23 0.10 12.35
CA ASN A 217 -3.30 1.39 11.69
C ASN A 217 -3.56 1.24 10.20
N ILE A 218 -4.63 1.87 9.71
CA ILE A 218 -4.99 1.96 8.29
C ILE A 218 -4.49 3.30 7.77
N ASN A 219 -3.35 3.34 7.09
CA ASN A 219 -2.73 4.58 6.61
C ASN A 219 -3.09 4.85 5.14
N ASN A 220 -4.24 5.49 4.89
CA ASN A 220 -4.77 5.66 3.52
C ASN A 220 -4.72 4.34 2.76
N SER A 221 -5.17 3.27 3.41
CA SER A 221 -5.04 1.91 2.91
C SER A 221 -6.39 1.25 2.74
N LYS A 222 -6.44 0.28 1.84
CA LYS A 222 -7.57 -0.64 1.67
C LYS A 222 -7.12 -2.03 2.08
N ILE A 223 -7.90 -2.70 2.92
CA ILE A 223 -7.72 -4.11 3.32
C ILE A 223 -9.03 -4.86 3.08
N ALA A 224 -9.11 -6.16 3.41
CA ALA A 224 -10.38 -6.88 3.30
C ALA A 224 -11.48 -6.17 4.13
N LEU A 225 -12.60 -5.85 3.48
CA LEU A 225 -13.68 -5.04 4.06
C LEU A 225 -14.46 -5.79 5.16
N ASN A 226 -14.37 -7.12 5.21
CA ASN A 226 -15.10 -7.95 6.16
C ASN A 226 -14.11 -8.74 7.04
N GLN A 227 -13.53 -8.08 8.04
CA GLN A 227 -12.61 -8.73 8.98
C GLN A 227 -13.40 -9.61 9.94
N GLY A 228 -13.23 -10.93 9.86
CA GLY A 228 -13.90 -11.92 10.70
C GLY A 228 -14.95 -12.78 9.99
N ALA A 229 -15.42 -12.38 8.81
CA ALA A 229 -16.50 -13.08 8.12
C ALA A 229 -16.01 -14.33 7.36
N GLN A 230 -16.68 -15.47 7.56
CA GLN A 230 -16.42 -16.68 6.78
C GLN A 230 -17.38 -16.83 5.59
N THR A 231 -16.86 -17.12 4.40
CA THR A 231 -17.65 -17.26 3.16
C THR A 231 -18.55 -18.50 3.21
N GLY A 232 -19.77 -18.39 2.69
CA GLY A 232 -20.71 -19.51 2.58
C GLY A 232 -21.52 -19.83 3.86
N ILE A 233 -21.37 -19.02 4.92
CA ILE A 233 -22.27 -19.07 6.08
C ILE A 233 -23.39 -18.03 5.87
N PRO A 234 -24.68 -18.44 5.82
CA PRO A 234 -25.83 -17.57 5.48
C PRO A 234 -26.07 -16.37 6.42
N THR A 235 -25.29 -16.27 7.49
CA THR A 235 -25.29 -15.19 8.46
C THR A 235 -23.83 -15.01 8.86
N HIS A 236 -23.21 -13.90 8.46
CA HIS A 236 -21.89 -13.48 8.91
C HIS A 236 -21.88 -13.47 10.45
N GLN A 237 -21.46 -14.58 11.07
CA GLN A 237 -21.59 -14.83 12.51
C GLN A 237 -20.26 -15.24 13.16
N THR A 238 -19.16 -14.98 12.47
CA THR A 238 -17.85 -15.48 12.86
C THR A 238 -16.90 -14.34 13.16
N ALA A 239 -15.99 -14.55 14.11
CA ALA A 239 -14.89 -13.67 14.43
C ALA A 239 -13.56 -14.40 14.17
N TRP A 240 -12.56 -13.64 13.70
CA TRP A 240 -11.19 -14.15 13.54
C TRP A 240 -10.28 -13.85 14.74
N ASP A 241 -10.86 -13.38 15.84
CA ASP A 241 -10.25 -13.40 17.18
C ASP A 241 -8.92 -12.64 17.30
N ASN A 242 -8.77 -11.51 16.61
CA ASN A 242 -7.70 -10.56 16.96
C ASN A 242 -7.93 -10.02 18.39
N GLN A 243 -6.85 -9.88 19.15
CA GLN A 243 -6.87 -9.49 20.55
C GLN A 243 -6.00 -8.28 20.84
N TRP A 244 -6.48 -7.43 21.75
CA TRP A 244 -5.78 -6.25 22.23
C TRP A 244 -5.71 -6.26 23.76
N PHE A 245 -4.51 -6.12 24.29
CA PHE A 245 -4.24 -6.07 25.73
C PHE A 245 -3.51 -4.78 26.08
N MET A 246 -3.95 -4.11 27.14
CA MET A 246 -3.24 -2.97 27.74
C MET A 246 -2.88 -3.33 29.17
N THR A 247 -1.61 -3.20 29.54
CA THR A 247 -1.19 -3.32 30.93
C THR A 247 -1.47 -2.01 31.67
N GLY A 248 -1.81 -2.10 32.96
CA GLY A 248 -2.63 -1.11 33.68
C GLY A 248 -2.10 0.31 33.86
N THR A 249 -0.98 0.69 33.22
CA THR A 249 -0.46 2.06 33.20
C THR A 249 -0.30 2.65 31.80
N ASN A 250 -0.36 1.84 30.74
CA ASN A 250 -0.20 2.31 29.37
C ASN A 250 -1.56 2.76 28.80
N SER A 251 -1.55 3.83 28.02
CA SER A 251 -2.72 4.29 27.27
C SER A 251 -2.48 4.09 25.78
N ASN A 252 -3.48 3.53 25.11
CA ASN A 252 -3.56 3.50 23.65
C ASN A 252 -4.44 4.65 23.16
N THR A 253 -4.15 5.17 21.97
CA THR A 253 -5.04 6.05 21.25
C THR A 253 -6.18 5.24 20.62
N TYR A 254 -5.83 4.19 19.86
CA TYR A 254 -6.80 3.34 19.16
C TYR A 254 -6.38 1.87 19.18
N LYS A 255 -7.34 0.95 19.27
CA LYS A 255 -7.10 -0.46 18.92
C LYS A 255 -7.10 -0.64 17.41
N VAL A 256 -7.99 0.05 16.70
CA VAL A 256 -7.99 0.18 15.23
C VAL A 256 -8.10 1.66 14.87
N GLY A 257 -7.10 2.21 14.17
CA GLY A 257 -6.98 3.64 13.88
C GLY A 257 -6.63 3.92 12.41
N GLY A 258 -6.57 5.20 12.06
CA GLY A 258 -6.18 5.67 10.72
C GLY A 258 -7.36 6.10 9.84
N SER A 259 -7.21 5.99 8.52
CA SER A 259 -8.16 6.39 7.49
C SER A 259 -8.09 5.46 6.26
N PRO A 260 -9.23 5.00 5.73
CA PRO A 260 -9.25 4.11 4.57
C PRO A 260 -8.99 4.86 3.26
N LEU A 261 -8.48 4.16 2.23
CA LEU A 261 -8.12 4.76 0.93
C LEU A 261 -9.34 5.29 0.14
N ASP A 262 -10.44 4.56 0.15
CA ASP A 262 -11.66 4.82 -0.64
C ASP A 262 -12.83 5.33 0.23
N GLY A 263 -12.56 5.68 1.49
CA GLY A 263 -13.58 6.13 2.43
C GLY A 263 -14.53 5.02 2.91
N LEU A 264 -14.35 3.76 2.49
CA LEU A 264 -15.19 2.66 2.91
C LEU A 264 -14.85 2.23 4.35
N GLN A 265 -15.89 1.99 5.13
CA GLN A 265 -15.73 1.43 6.47
C GLN A 265 -15.44 -0.07 6.40
N ILE A 266 -14.62 -0.54 7.34
CA ILE A 266 -14.29 -1.94 7.51
C ILE A 266 -15.32 -2.55 8.47
N ASN A 267 -16.06 -3.55 8.01
CA ASN A 267 -16.88 -4.38 8.89
C ASN A 267 -15.95 -5.26 9.73
N TRP A 268 -16.12 -5.19 11.04
CA TRP A 268 -15.25 -5.87 11.99
C TRP A 268 -16.09 -6.76 12.90
N TYR A 269 -16.12 -8.05 12.58
CA TYR A 269 -16.84 -9.06 13.32
C TYR A 269 -15.97 -9.55 14.48
N HIS A 270 -16.47 -9.44 15.71
CA HIS A 270 -15.70 -9.76 16.90
C HIS A 270 -16.52 -10.40 18.01
N GLN A 271 -15.82 -11.13 18.88
CA GLN A 271 -16.39 -11.62 20.12
C GLN A 271 -16.61 -10.48 21.12
N ASP A 272 -17.50 -10.71 22.08
CA ASP A 272 -17.84 -9.80 23.18
C ASP A 272 -18.53 -8.49 22.74
N PRO A 273 -19.15 -7.75 23.70
CA PRO A 273 -19.67 -6.43 23.44
C PRO A 273 -18.59 -5.44 22.98
N ASP A 274 -18.97 -4.48 22.13
CA ASP A 274 -18.06 -3.44 21.66
C ASP A 274 -17.78 -2.38 22.75
N LEU A 275 -16.85 -2.71 23.66
CA LEU A 275 -16.38 -1.83 24.72
C LEU A 275 -14.85 -1.87 24.84
N PRO A 276 -14.20 -0.74 25.21
CA PRO A 276 -12.74 -0.66 25.31
C PRO A 276 -12.08 -1.74 26.17
N THR A 277 -12.79 -2.22 27.19
CA THR A 277 -12.28 -3.18 28.18
C THR A 277 -12.19 -4.61 27.68
N TYR A 278 -12.91 -4.99 26.61
CA TYR A 278 -12.89 -6.35 26.08
C TYR A 278 -11.73 -6.53 25.12
N SER A 279 -11.03 -7.66 25.22
CA SER A 279 -9.82 -7.91 24.42
C SER A 279 -10.13 -8.16 22.96
N TYR A 280 -11.33 -8.61 22.59
CA TYR A 280 -11.71 -8.89 21.21
C TYR A 280 -12.40 -7.71 20.51
N SER A 281 -12.92 -6.75 21.27
CA SER A 281 -13.50 -5.54 20.68
C SER A 281 -12.41 -4.65 20.07
N PRO A 282 -12.59 -4.15 18.84
CA PRO A 282 -11.67 -3.22 18.19
C PRO A 282 -11.74 -1.80 18.79
N ASN A 283 -12.59 -1.55 19.80
CA ASN A 283 -12.78 -0.25 20.44
C ASN A 283 -11.61 0.08 21.40
N PRO A 284 -11.00 1.29 21.34
CA PRO A 284 -11.44 2.47 20.60
C PRO A 284 -10.99 2.50 19.13
N TYR A 285 -11.85 3.07 18.29
CA TYR A 285 -11.61 3.34 16.87
C TYR A 285 -12.33 4.62 16.38
N PRO A 286 -11.88 5.26 15.29
CA PRO A 286 -12.63 6.31 14.62
C PRO A 286 -13.93 5.78 14.00
N GLN A 287 -15.07 6.40 14.29
CA GLN A 287 -16.39 5.93 13.81
C GLN A 287 -16.50 5.86 12.27
N VAL A 288 -15.71 6.65 11.54
CA VAL A 288 -15.67 6.65 10.07
C VAL A 288 -14.84 5.50 9.47
N LEU A 289 -14.14 4.73 10.31
CA LEU A 289 -13.22 3.68 9.88
C LEU A 289 -13.80 2.28 10.06
N VAL A 290 -14.41 2.01 11.23
CA VAL A 290 -14.87 0.67 11.60
C VAL A 290 -16.38 0.63 11.82
N LEU A 291 -17.02 -0.38 11.23
CA LEU A 291 -18.36 -0.83 11.57
C LEU A 291 -18.21 -2.11 12.40
N ALA A 292 -18.27 -1.99 13.73
CA ALA A 292 -18.14 -3.15 14.62
C ALA A 292 -19.42 -3.98 14.65
N ASP A 293 -19.27 -5.30 14.51
CA ASP A 293 -20.32 -6.30 14.68
C ASP A 293 -19.95 -7.21 15.88
N PRO A 294 -20.50 -6.92 17.08
CA PRO A 294 -20.12 -7.60 18.32
C PRO A 294 -20.88 -8.92 18.53
N ASP A 295 -20.47 -9.65 19.57
CA ASP A 295 -21.11 -10.89 20.05
C ASP A 295 -21.11 -12.05 19.04
N GLU A 296 -20.10 -12.09 18.18
CA GLU A 296 -19.92 -13.14 17.17
C GLU A 296 -19.25 -14.41 17.71
N THR A 297 -19.41 -15.52 16.98
CA THR A 297 -18.80 -16.81 17.36
C THR A 297 -17.40 -16.98 16.77
N THR A 298 -16.49 -17.71 17.43
CA THR A 298 -15.16 -17.95 16.85
C THR A 298 -15.23 -18.77 15.56
N ALA A 299 -14.61 -18.29 14.49
CA ALA A 299 -14.40 -19.08 13.27
C ALA A 299 -13.37 -20.19 13.50
N SER A 300 -13.53 -21.33 12.83
CA SER A 300 -12.53 -22.39 12.84
C SER A 300 -11.43 -22.09 11.82
N PHE A 301 -10.24 -21.71 12.28
CA PHE A 301 -9.08 -21.51 11.41
C PHE A 301 -7.77 -22.00 12.05
N THR A 302 -6.73 -22.11 11.21
CA THR A 302 -5.37 -22.46 11.63
C THR A 302 -4.41 -21.35 11.22
N CYS A 303 -3.32 -21.14 11.96
CA CYS A 303 -2.37 -20.07 11.64
C CYS A 303 -1.77 -20.13 10.22
N THR A 304 -1.79 -21.30 9.57
CA THR A 304 -1.25 -21.51 8.22
C THR A 304 -2.30 -21.78 7.15
N SER A 305 -3.59 -21.61 7.47
CA SER A 305 -4.63 -21.70 6.45
C SER A 305 -4.62 -20.43 5.62
N SER A 306 -4.15 -20.53 4.38
CA SER A 306 -4.38 -19.54 3.32
C SER A 306 -5.79 -19.72 2.73
N LEU A 307 -6.79 -19.92 3.60
CA LEU A 307 -8.17 -19.96 3.11
C LEU A 307 -8.42 -18.57 2.54
N LEU A 308 -8.39 -18.48 1.22
CA LEU A 308 -9.07 -17.44 0.46
C LEU A 308 -10.54 -17.57 0.87
N ASN A 309 -10.90 -16.95 1.99
CA ASN A 309 -12.24 -16.40 2.05
C ASN A 309 -12.14 -15.27 1.04
N SER A 310 -12.42 -15.56 -0.23
CA SER A 310 -12.94 -14.49 -1.06
C SER A 310 -14.10 -13.96 -0.23
N GLY A 311 -13.99 -12.71 0.22
CA GLY A 311 -15.07 -12.06 0.93
C GLY A 311 -16.33 -12.15 0.08
N ASP A 312 -17.43 -11.57 0.55
CA ASP A 312 -18.51 -11.31 -0.40
C ASP A 312 -17.93 -10.49 -1.58
N ARG A 313 -17.74 -11.14 -2.74
CA ARG A 313 -17.13 -10.53 -3.93
C ARG A 313 -17.86 -9.27 -4.34
N ILE A 314 -19.15 -9.15 -3.97
CA ILE A 314 -19.98 -7.98 -4.22
C ILE A 314 -19.51 -6.82 -3.35
N VAL A 315 -19.21 -7.06 -2.09
CA VAL A 315 -18.70 -6.02 -1.18
C VAL A 315 -17.31 -5.58 -1.62
N GLU A 316 -16.45 -6.53 -1.97
CA GLU A 316 -15.05 -6.25 -2.23
C GLU A 316 -14.77 -5.70 -3.64
N PHE A 317 -15.33 -6.34 -4.66
CA PHE A 317 -15.08 -6.00 -6.06
C PHE A 317 -16.30 -5.40 -6.74
N GLY A 318 -17.51 -5.51 -6.18
CA GLY A 318 -18.73 -4.99 -6.78
C GLY A 318 -18.68 -3.49 -7.09
N PRO A 319 -18.15 -2.60 -6.22
CA PRO A 319 -17.98 -1.20 -6.56
C PRO A 319 -17.04 -0.96 -7.74
N ILE A 320 -16.01 -1.81 -7.92
CA ILE A 320 -15.06 -1.70 -9.03
C ILE A 320 -15.69 -2.25 -10.32
N VAL A 321 -16.32 -3.42 -10.26
CA VAL A 321 -17.00 -4.09 -11.39
C VAL A 321 -18.18 -3.26 -11.89
N GLY A 322 -18.93 -2.64 -10.98
CA GLY A 322 -20.07 -1.78 -11.25
C GLY A 322 -19.71 -0.32 -11.54
N ASP A 323 -18.42 0.03 -11.61
CA ASP A 323 -17.92 1.40 -11.81
C ASP A 323 -18.52 2.44 -10.83
N SER A 324 -18.76 2.05 -9.57
CA SER A 324 -19.30 2.89 -8.50
C SER A 324 -18.31 3.23 -7.39
N ALA A 325 -17.09 2.68 -7.42
CA ALA A 325 -16.00 3.07 -6.53
C ALA A 325 -15.65 4.55 -6.73
N ASP A 326 -15.56 5.31 -5.63
CA ASP A 326 -15.26 6.75 -5.64
C ASP A 326 -13.94 7.01 -4.90
N TYR A 327 -13.06 7.79 -5.52
CA TYR A 327 -11.74 8.10 -5.00
C TYR A 327 -11.58 9.62 -4.88
N ALA A 328 -11.40 10.10 -3.64
CA ALA A 328 -11.30 11.53 -3.36
C ALA A 328 -10.02 12.17 -3.93
N GLU A 329 -8.94 11.40 -4.02
CA GLU A 329 -7.63 11.84 -4.52
C GLU A 329 -7.15 10.92 -5.65
N ASN A 330 -6.36 11.47 -6.59
CA ASN A 330 -5.77 10.75 -7.73
C ASN A 330 -6.76 9.80 -8.41
N PHE A 331 -7.95 10.31 -8.72
CA PHE A 331 -9.10 9.50 -9.15
C PHE A 331 -8.76 8.56 -10.31
N ALA A 332 -8.04 9.05 -11.32
CA ALA A 332 -7.70 8.24 -12.50
C ALA A 332 -6.74 7.10 -12.15
N GLU A 333 -5.70 7.40 -11.38
CA GLU A 333 -4.68 6.45 -10.95
C GLU A 333 -5.23 5.40 -9.99
N ASN A 334 -5.98 5.83 -8.96
CA ASN A 334 -6.62 4.90 -8.01
C ASN A 334 -7.67 4.03 -8.69
N THR A 335 -8.44 4.57 -9.64
CA THR A 335 -9.35 3.76 -10.48
C THR A 335 -8.59 2.72 -11.29
N TYR A 336 -7.47 3.11 -11.90
CA TYR A 336 -6.62 2.19 -12.66
C TYR A 336 -6.04 1.07 -11.80
N LEU A 337 -5.49 1.42 -10.63
CA LEU A 337 -4.92 0.47 -9.67
C LEU A 337 -6.00 -0.50 -9.16
N ALA A 338 -7.16 0.00 -8.74
CA ALA A 338 -8.25 -0.85 -8.26
C ALA A 338 -8.76 -1.83 -9.32
N ARG A 339 -8.88 -1.39 -10.58
CA ARG A 339 -9.24 -2.29 -11.69
C ARG A 339 -8.17 -3.35 -11.96
N THR A 340 -6.90 -2.95 -11.86
CA THR A 340 -5.76 -3.87 -12.01
C THR A 340 -5.80 -4.95 -10.93
N ILE A 341 -6.04 -4.56 -9.67
CA ILE A 341 -6.17 -5.45 -8.52
C ILE A 341 -7.32 -6.42 -8.70
N ALA A 342 -8.53 -5.92 -8.99
CA ALA A 342 -9.71 -6.76 -9.19
C ALA A 342 -9.50 -7.78 -10.33
N TYR A 343 -8.91 -7.35 -11.44
CA TYR A 343 -8.58 -8.24 -12.54
C TYR A 343 -7.53 -9.31 -12.14
N TRP A 344 -6.48 -8.95 -11.40
CA TRP A 344 -5.46 -9.91 -10.93
C TRP A 344 -6.02 -10.91 -9.92
N ALA A 345 -6.88 -10.47 -9.00
CA ALA A 345 -7.58 -11.34 -8.07
C ALA A 345 -8.41 -12.39 -8.84
N MET A 346 -9.23 -11.94 -9.80
CA MET A 346 -10.03 -12.83 -10.66
C MET A 346 -9.18 -13.77 -11.54
N LYS A 347 -7.99 -13.34 -11.95
CA LYS A 347 -7.05 -14.17 -12.73
C LYS A 347 -6.44 -15.29 -11.88
N THR A 348 -6.27 -15.03 -10.58
CA THR A 348 -5.72 -15.97 -9.60
C THR A 348 -6.79 -16.92 -9.07
N ASP A 349 -8.01 -16.42 -8.83
CA ASP A 349 -9.13 -17.18 -8.30
C ASP A 349 -10.41 -17.00 -9.15
N SER A 350 -10.74 -18.03 -9.91
CA SER A 350 -11.94 -18.06 -10.75
C SER A 350 -13.25 -18.07 -9.97
N THR A 351 -13.24 -18.41 -8.67
CA THR A 351 -14.45 -18.41 -7.83
C THR A 351 -14.96 -17.00 -7.56
N ILE A 352 -14.12 -15.97 -7.74
CA ILE A 352 -14.54 -14.57 -7.73
C ILE A 352 -15.46 -14.28 -8.93
N ILE A 353 -15.20 -14.92 -10.08
CA ILE A 353 -16.02 -14.73 -11.29
C ILE A 353 -17.29 -15.58 -11.26
N TYR A 354 -17.21 -16.83 -10.79
CA TYR A 354 -18.29 -17.80 -10.90
C TYR A 354 -18.77 -18.30 -9.54
N GLN A 355 -19.90 -17.77 -9.06
CA GLN A 355 -20.59 -18.25 -7.85
C GLN A 355 -21.98 -18.83 -8.13
N GLY A 356 -22.42 -18.84 -9.39
CA GLY A 356 -23.70 -19.40 -9.81
C GLY A 356 -24.90 -18.48 -9.55
N ASP A 357 -24.67 -17.17 -9.49
CA ASP A 357 -25.70 -16.15 -9.31
C ASP A 357 -25.84 -15.23 -10.56
N SER A 358 -26.73 -14.23 -10.50
CA SER A 358 -26.99 -13.33 -11.62
C SER A 358 -25.87 -12.34 -11.94
N LEU A 359 -24.93 -12.11 -11.01
CA LEU A 359 -23.82 -11.17 -11.14
C LEU A 359 -22.60 -11.80 -11.83
N ASP A 360 -22.55 -13.13 -11.97
CA ASP A 360 -21.50 -13.83 -12.73
C ASP A 360 -21.28 -13.18 -14.13
N ALA A 361 -22.37 -12.74 -14.78
CA ALA A 361 -22.30 -12.09 -16.09
C ALA A 361 -21.56 -10.74 -16.06
N ASP A 362 -21.75 -9.93 -15.00
CA ASP A 362 -21.09 -8.63 -14.87
C ASP A 362 -19.60 -8.80 -14.54
N PHE A 363 -19.28 -9.74 -13.64
CA PHE A 363 -17.90 -10.10 -13.30
C PHE A 363 -17.15 -10.70 -14.50
N GLU A 364 -17.79 -11.60 -15.26
CA GLU A 364 -17.22 -12.15 -16.48
C GLU A 364 -16.99 -11.06 -17.53
N ALA A 365 -17.96 -10.15 -17.73
CA ALA A 365 -17.80 -9.03 -18.65
C ALA A 365 -16.66 -8.08 -18.25
N PHE A 366 -16.53 -7.78 -16.96
CA PHE A 366 -15.40 -7.01 -16.42
C PHE A 366 -14.07 -7.72 -16.70
N PHE A 367 -13.97 -9.00 -16.37
CA PHE A 367 -12.76 -9.79 -16.57
C PHE A 367 -12.35 -9.82 -18.05
N GLN A 368 -13.26 -10.13 -18.98
CA GLN A 368 -12.97 -10.20 -20.41
C GLN A 368 -12.57 -8.83 -21.00
N ARG A 369 -13.21 -7.75 -20.53
CA ARG A 369 -12.84 -6.38 -20.91
C ARG A 369 -11.40 -6.07 -20.52
N HIS A 370 -10.98 -6.46 -19.31
CA HIS A 370 -9.65 -6.15 -18.83
C HIS A 370 -8.56 -7.12 -19.30
N ASP A 371 -8.90 -8.39 -19.57
CA ASP A 371 -8.01 -9.38 -20.19
C ASP A 371 -7.52 -8.92 -21.58
N SER A 372 -8.38 -8.23 -22.33
CA SER A 372 -8.06 -7.66 -23.65
C SER A 372 -7.49 -6.23 -23.63
N SER A 373 -7.49 -5.57 -22.46
CA SER A 373 -6.98 -4.21 -22.27
C SER A 373 -5.47 -4.19 -21.97
N ASN A 374 -4.91 -2.99 -21.77
CA ASN A 374 -3.52 -2.84 -21.32
C ASN A 374 -3.25 -3.53 -19.97
N ILE A 375 -4.24 -3.60 -19.06
CA ILE A 375 -4.11 -4.31 -17.78
C ILE A 375 -3.79 -5.80 -18.01
N GLY A 376 -4.55 -6.48 -18.87
CA GLY A 376 -4.33 -7.87 -19.23
C GLY A 376 -3.00 -8.08 -19.96
N LYS A 377 -2.62 -7.16 -20.85
CA LYS A 377 -1.31 -7.19 -21.52
C LYS A 377 -0.15 -7.03 -20.53
N PHE A 378 -0.21 -6.12 -19.56
CA PHE A 378 0.81 -5.98 -18.53
C PHE A 378 0.91 -7.23 -17.67
N TYR A 379 -0.21 -7.87 -17.31
CA TYR A 379 -0.19 -9.16 -16.62
C TYR A 379 0.56 -10.22 -17.44
N LEU A 380 0.32 -10.29 -18.75
CA LEU A 380 1.05 -11.22 -19.63
C LEU A 380 2.54 -10.88 -19.72
N VAL A 381 2.91 -9.61 -19.93
CA VAL A 381 4.32 -9.16 -19.91
C VAL A 381 4.99 -9.59 -18.62
N LYS A 382 4.35 -9.28 -17.48
CA LYS A 382 4.80 -9.60 -16.14
C LYS A 382 5.06 -11.11 -15.96
N SER A 383 4.19 -11.96 -16.51
CA SER A 383 4.33 -13.42 -16.46
C SER A 383 5.36 -14.02 -17.42
N LEU A 384 5.73 -13.29 -18.48
CA LEU A 384 6.60 -13.79 -19.56
C LEU A 384 8.01 -13.21 -19.53
N ILE A 385 8.23 -12.02 -18.97
CA ILE A 385 9.46 -11.24 -19.12
C ILE A 385 10.74 -12.01 -18.75
N GLU A 386 10.65 -12.97 -17.81
CA GLU A 386 11.78 -13.82 -17.45
C GLU A 386 11.92 -15.08 -18.30
N ARG A 387 10.79 -15.73 -18.63
CA ARG A 387 10.78 -17.06 -19.26
C ARG A 387 10.86 -16.96 -20.79
N GLU A 388 10.21 -15.96 -21.35
CA GLU A 388 10.01 -15.73 -22.77
C GLU A 388 10.12 -14.22 -23.07
N PRO A 389 11.30 -13.60 -22.85
CA PRO A 389 11.50 -12.16 -22.94
C PRO A 389 11.10 -11.60 -24.32
N ASP A 390 11.44 -12.30 -25.41
CA ASP A 390 11.06 -11.88 -26.77
C ASP A 390 9.53 -11.79 -26.93
N SER A 391 8.79 -12.77 -26.42
CA SER A 391 7.31 -12.75 -26.43
C SER A 391 6.76 -11.61 -25.57
N ALA A 392 7.36 -11.39 -24.40
CA ALA A 392 6.97 -10.28 -23.51
C ALA A 392 7.18 -8.92 -24.18
N MET A 393 8.32 -8.72 -24.85
CA MET A 393 8.64 -7.48 -25.55
C MET A 393 7.70 -7.23 -26.73
N VAL A 394 7.35 -8.26 -27.51
CA VAL A 394 6.35 -8.13 -28.57
C VAL A 394 5.00 -7.67 -28.02
N ILE A 395 4.56 -8.20 -26.88
CA ILE A 395 3.31 -7.76 -26.23
C ILE A 395 3.46 -6.31 -25.75
N LEU A 396 4.58 -5.97 -25.11
CA LEU A 396 4.86 -4.63 -24.60
C LEU A 396 4.79 -3.56 -25.69
N GLU A 397 5.33 -3.84 -26.89
CA GLU A 397 5.27 -2.94 -28.06
C GLU A 397 3.83 -2.68 -28.55
N THR A 398 2.86 -3.52 -28.20
CA THR A 398 1.43 -3.31 -28.55
C THR A 398 0.67 -2.48 -27.51
N ILE A 399 1.30 -2.12 -26.40
CA ILE A 399 0.69 -1.28 -25.37
C ILE A 399 0.82 0.18 -25.79
N LEU A 400 -0.31 0.86 -25.88
CA LEU A 400 -0.37 2.31 -26.05
C LEU A 400 -0.78 2.88 -24.69
N PRO A 401 0.15 3.48 -23.91
CA PRO A 401 -0.15 3.96 -22.58
C PRO A 401 -1.28 5.00 -22.57
N GLU A 402 -2.26 4.80 -21.68
CA GLU A 402 -3.41 5.69 -21.49
C GLU A 402 -3.24 6.61 -20.27
N ASN A 403 -2.29 6.30 -19.39
CA ASN A 403 -1.97 7.08 -18.19
C ASN A 403 -0.49 6.98 -17.82
N ASN A 404 -0.07 7.73 -16.79
CA ASN A 404 1.32 7.78 -16.36
C ASN A 404 1.84 6.44 -15.82
N ILE A 405 1.02 5.69 -15.07
CA ILE A 405 1.39 4.38 -14.54
C ILE A 405 1.75 3.45 -15.70
N GLU A 406 0.90 3.37 -16.73
CA GLU A 406 1.17 2.55 -17.91
C GLU A 406 2.43 3.00 -18.66
N PHE A 407 2.61 4.31 -18.80
CA PHE A 407 3.78 4.86 -19.47
C PHE A 407 5.07 4.46 -18.74
N TYR A 408 5.09 4.58 -17.41
CA TYR A 408 6.23 4.17 -16.59
C TYR A 408 6.43 2.65 -16.56
N MET A 409 5.36 1.86 -16.58
CA MET A 409 5.45 0.41 -16.67
C MET A 409 6.04 -0.06 -17.99
N VAL A 410 5.68 0.57 -19.12
CA VAL A 410 6.33 0.29 -20.43
C VAL A 410 7.83 0.56 -20.36
N GLU A 411 8.23 1.74 -19.88
CA GLU A 411 9.65 2.06 -19.74
C GLU A 411 10.37 1.12 -18.75
N ASN A 412 9.71 0.76 -17.66
CA ASN A 412 10.25 -0.16 -16.65
C ASN A 412 10.55 -1.54 -17.23
N TYR A 413 9.60 -2.16 -17.94
CA TYR A 413 9.82 -3.49 -18.51
C TYR A 413 10.88 -3.48 -19.63
N GLN A 414 10.94 -2.43 -20.45
CA GLN A 414 12.03 -2.25 -21.41
C GLN A 414 13.38 -2.21 -20.69
N ARG A 415 13.48 -1.47 -19.57
CA ARG A 415 14.71 -1.38 -18.79
C ARG A 415 15.08 -2.68 -18.10
N ILE A 416 14.10 -3.42 -17.56
CA ILE A 416 14.35 -4.74 -16.96
C ILE A 416 15.01 -5.67 -18.00
N GLN A 417 14.50 -5.66 -19.23
CA GLN A 417 15.09 -6.42 -20.34
C GLN A 417 16.54 -5.96 -20.61
N ASP A 418 16.74 -4.65 -20.83
CA ASP A 418 18.06 -4.09 -21.11
C ASP A 418 19.08 -4.36 -19.98
N ILE A 419 18.65 -4.25 -18.72
CA ILE A 419 19.47 -4.53 -17.53
C ILE A 419 19.85 -6.01 -17.49
N THR A 420 18.90 -6.90 -17.79
CA THR A 420 19.12 -8.34 -17.83
C THR A 420 20.16 -8.70 -18.90
N GLU A 421 20.05 -8.13 -20.10
CA GLU A 421 21.03 -8.28 -21.19
C GLU A 421 22.43 -7.75 -20.81
N ARG A 422 22.48 -6.74 -19.95
CA ARG A 422 23.72 -6.18 -19.36
C ARG A 422 24.21 -6.94 -18.12
N ASN A 423 23.66 -8.11 -17.81
CA ASN A 423 23.96 -8.90 -16.61
C ASN A 423 23.76 -8.13 -15.30
N GLY A 424 22.64 -7.41 -15.19
CA GLY A 424 22.24 -6.68 -13.98
C GLY A 424 22.95 -5.33 -13.79
N LYS A 425 23.71 -4.84 -14.77
CA LYS A 425 24.40 -3.55 -14.67
C LYS A 425 23.49 -2.40 -15.07
N LEU A 426 23.29 -1.48 -14.13
CA LEU A 426 22.60 -0.20 -14.36
C LEU A 426 23.50 0.79 -15.09
N THR A 427 22.94 1.49 -16.07
CA THR A 427 23.54 2.67 -16.69
C THR A 427 23.14 3.94 -15.92
N ALA A 428 23.77 5.07 -16.26
CA ALA A 428 23.36 6.37 -15.73
C ALA A 428 21.92 6.73 -16.11
N ALA A 429 21.46 6.31 -17.30
CA ALA A 429 20.08 6.55 -17.74
C ALA A 429 19.07 5.70 -16.95
N ASP A 430 19.39 4.44 -16.65
CA ASP A 430 18.53 3.59 -15.80
C ASP A 430 18.45 4.18 -14.39
N SER A 431 19.59 4.60 -13.85
CA SER A 431 19.66 5.18 -12.51
C SER A 431 18.85 6.48 -12.41
N ALA A 432 18.93 7.33 -13.45
CA ALA A 432 18.17 8.57 -13.50
C ALA A 432 16.65 8.33 -13.59
N PHE A 433 16.22 7.38 -14.43
CA PHE A 433 14.83 6.97 -14.53
C PHE A 433 14.30 6.48 -13.18
N TYR A 434 14.99 5.53 -12.54
CA TYR A 434 14.56 4.98 -11.27
C TYR A 434 14.55 6.04 -10.16
N LEU A 435 15.54 6.92 -10.13
CA LEU A 435 15.62 7.97 -9.11
C LEU A 435 14.43 8.93 -9.21
N GLU A 436 14.03 9.30 -10.43
CA GLU A 436 12.85 10.12 -10.66
C GLU A 436 11.57 9.45 -10.12
N ARG A 437 11.43 8.13 -10.31
CA ARG A 437 10.29 7.35 -9.79
C ARG A 437 10.27 7.31 -8.26
N THR A 438 11.43 7.23 -7.60
CA THR A 438 11.48 7.25 -6.11
C THR A 438 11.07 8.58 -5.48
N VAL A 439 11.09 9.68 -6.26
CA VAL A 439 10.59 10.99 -5.82
C VAL A 439 9.06 11.11 -5.95
N GLY A 440 8.44 10.26 -6.79
CA GLY A 440 6.99 10.15 -6.95
C GLY A 440 6.32 9.44 -5.77
N THR A 441 5.09 8.95 -5.99
CA THR A 441 4.35 8.15 -5.00
C THR A 441 3.92 6.81 -5.61
N PRO A 442 3.67 5.77 -4.80
CA PRO A 442 3.10 4.51 -5.29
C PRO A 442 1.80 4.73 -6.07
N THR A 443 0.98 5.70 -5.68
CA THR A 443 -0.28 6.01 -6.34
C THR A 443 -0.08 6.54 -7.77
N THR A 444 0.89 7.44 -8.00
CA THR A 444 1.07 8.06 -9.31
C THR A 444 2.01 7.28 -10.23
N ASP A 445 2.98 6.57 -9.65
CA ASP A 445 4.06 5.92 -10.38
C ASP A 445 3.88 4.39 -10.41
N GLY A 446 2.91 3.85 -9.66
CA GLY A 446 2.56 2.43 -9.62
C GLY A 446 3.74 1.54 -9.19
N GLU A 447 3.83 0.35 -9.78
CA GLU A 447 4.92 -0.59 -9.45
C GLU A 447 6.32 -0.03 -9.77
N ALA A 448 6.44 0.91 -10.72
CA ALA A 448 7.73 1.49 -11.12
C ALA A 448 8.40 2.26 -9.96
N TYR A 449 7.62 2.80 -9.03
CA TYR A 449 8.13 3.38 -7.77
C TYR A 449 8.97 2.34 -7.00
N TYR A 450 8.41 1.15 -6.78
CA TYR A 450 9.06 0.07 -6.02
C TYR A 450 10.28 -0.51 -6.75
N TYR A 451 10.22 -0.63 -8.09
CA TYR A 451 11.40 -1.00 -8.88
C TYR A 451 12.53 0.02 -8.72
N GLY A 452 12.19 1.31 -8.60
CA GLY A 452 13.14 2.37 -8.29
C GLY A 452 13.81 2.18 -6.94
N LEU A 453 13.02 1.94 -5.88
CA LEU A 453 13.54 1.65 -4.54
C LEU A 453 14.48 0.43 -4.54
N GLY A 454 14.07 -0.65 -5.21
CA GLY A 454 14.85 -1.88 -5.31
C GLY A 454 16.17 -1.68 -6.05
N ASN A 455 16.10 -1.21 -7.30
CA ASN A 455 17.28 -1.05 -8.16
C ASN A 455 18.31 -0.08 -7.58
N LEU A 456 17.86 0.99 -6.93
CA LEU A 456 18.75 1.99 -6.32
C LEU A 456 19.11 1.69 -4.86
N PHE A 457 18.51 0.64 -4.27
CA PHE A 457 18.69 0.28 -2.86
C PHE A 457 18.37 1.46 -1.92
N ILE A 458 17.28 2.16 -2.22
CA ILE A 458 16.78 3.30 -1.45
C ILE A 458 15.82 2.78 -0.41
N GLU A 459 16.09 3.09 0.86
CA GLU A 459 15.14 2.91 1.93
C GLU A 459 14.20 4.12 1.98
N GLN A 460 12.92 3.86 1.74
CA GLN A 460 11.88 4.86 1.85
C GLN A 460 10.64 4.17 2.39
N HIS A 461 10.15 4.69 3.50
CA HIS A 461 8.89 4.27 4.12
C HIS A 461 7.88 5.40 3.98
N ILE A 462 6.61 5.04 3.91
CA ILE A 462 5.56 6.03 3.82
C ILE A 462 5.30 6.56 5.24
N PRO A 463 5.39 7.89 5.47
CA PRO A 463 5.09 8.45 6.77
C PRO A 463 3.61 8.22 7.07
N ILE A 464 3.28 7.93 8.33
CA ILE A 464 1.87 7.85 8.71
C ILE A 464 1.31 9.26 8.59
N VAL A 465 0.25 9.42 7.80
CA VAL A 465 -0.44 10.70 7.59
C VAL A 465 -1.18 11.17 8.84
N SER A 466 -0.91 10.57 10.01
CA SER A 466 -1.47 10.85 11.34
C SER A 466 -2.08 12.24 11.33
N SER A 467 -3.40 12.26 11.38
CA SER A 467 -4.17 13.43 11.77
C SER A 467 -3.36 14.30 12.72
N ARG A 468 -3.47 15.62 12.61
CA ARG A 468 -2.83 16.69 13.41
C ARG A 468 -2.91 16.57 14.96
N ILE A 469 -2.80 15.40 15.55
CA ILE A 469 -3.16 15.07 16.93
C ILE A 469 -2.17 14.00 17.38
N GLY A 470 -1.08 14.44 18.00
CA GLY A 470 -0.07 13.56 18.57
C GLY A 470 1.29 14.25 18.63
N GLN A 471 1.47 15.10 19.64
CA GLN A 471 2.70 15.88 19.90
C GLN A 471 2.98 17.07 18.99
N GLN A 472 2.17 18.12 19.14
CA GLN A 472 2.77 19.44 19.20
C GLN A 472 2.48 19.98 20.61
N PRO A 473 3.48 20.38 21.43
CA PRO A 473 3.18 21.22 22.58
C PRO A 473 2.33 22.37 22.07
N SER A 474 1.30 22.77 22.83
CA SER A 474 0.46 23.92 22.48
C SER A 474 1.31 25.17 22.44
N ILE A 475 1.97 25.40 21.30
CA ILE A 475 2.35 26.72 20.87
C ILE A 475 1.00 27.39 20.69
N GLU A 476 0.70 28.40 21.50
CA GLU A 476 -0.36 29.35 21.17
C GLU A 476 -0.05 29.86 19.76
N GLN A 477 -0.68 29.23 18.77
CA GLN A 477 -0.60 29.69 17.41
C GLN A 477 -1.26 31.08 17.40
N PRO A 478 -0.59 32.13 16.92
CA PRO A 478 -1.31 33.33 16.56
C PRO A 478 -2.34 32.90 15.53
N ALA A 479 -3.61 33.22 15.77
CA ALA A 479 -4.74 32.86 14.92
C ALA A 479 -4.41 33.15 13.44
N LEU A 480 -3.94 32.11 12.74
CA LEU A 480 -3.68 32.16 11.31
C LEU A 480 -5.01 31.85 10.66
N ALA A 481 -5.64 32.92 10.18
CA ALA A 481 -6.85 32.90 9.40
C ALA A 481 -6.76 31.80 8.33
N LEU A 482 -7.74 30.90 8.31
CA LEU A 482 -8.06 30.09 7.15
C LEU A 482 -8.10 31.03 5.95
N SER A 483 -7.15 30.90 5.03
CA SER A 483 -7.31 31.50 3.71
C SER A 483 -8.41 30.72 3.00
N GLU A 484 -9.66 31.16 3.18
CA GLU A 484 -10.78 30.80 2.32
C GLU A 484 -10.38 31.07 0.86
N ARG A 485 -10.11 29.99 0.11
CA ARG A 485 -9.88 30.11 -1.33
C ARG A 485 -11.19 30.59 -1.97
N SER A 486 -11.11 31.59 -2.84
CA SER A 486 -12.27 32.05 -3.63
C SER A 486 -12.65 30.95 -4.63
N GLU A 487 -13.92 30.54 -4.65
CA GLU A 487 -14.44 29.52 -5.56
C GLU A 487 -15.21 30.20 -6.70
N LEU A 488 -15.02 29.75 -7.95
CA LEU A 488 -15.77 30.24 -9.11
C LEU A 488 -17.14 29.56 -9.19
N GLN A 489 -18.19 30.38 -9.13
CA GLN A 489 -19.58 29.95 -9.25
C GLN A 489 -20.16 30.43 -10.58
N ILE A 490 -20.75 29.48 -11.34
CA ILE A 490 -21.49 29.78 -12.56
C ILE A 490 -22.88 29.18 -12.49
N PHE A 491 -23.91 29.97 -12.85
CA PHE A 491 -25.29 29.52 -12.81
C PHE A 491 -26.23 30.37 -13.70
N PRO A 492 -27.33 29.79 -14.21
CA PRO A 492 -27.64 28.36 -14.19
C PRO A 492 -26.66 27.57 -15.09
N ASN A 493 -26.40 26.32 -14.73
CA ASN A 493 -25.69 25.36 -15.59
C ASN A 493 -26.45 24.02 -15.52
N PRO A 494 -27.12 23.58 -16.60
CA PRO A 494 -27.16 24.19 -17.94
C PRO A 494 -27.85 25.58 -18.00
N THR A 495 -27.52 26.39 -19.03
CA THR A 495 -28.17 27.68 -19.33
C THR A 495 -28.82 27.68 -20.70
N THR A 496 -29.89 28.47 -20.89
CA THR A 496 -30.57 28.67 -22.18
C THR A 496 -30.17 29.97 -22.89
N GLY A 497 -29.25 30.75 -22.32
CA GLY A 497 -28.80 32.01 -22.91
C GLY A 497 -28.27 33.02 -21.90
N GLU A 498 -28.65 32.98 -20.63
CA GLU A 498 -28.13 33.89 -19.61
C GLU A 498 -27.23 33.14 -18.62
N LEU A 499 -25.97 33.55 -18.48
CA LEU A 499 -25.00 32.93 -17.58
C LEU A 499 -24.51 33.93 -16.56
N ASN A 500 -24.69 33.64 -15.27
CA ASN A 500 -24.11 34.43 -14.19
C ASN A 500 -22.78 33.82 -13.76
N ILE A 501 -21.76 34.65 -13.61
CA ILE A 501 -20.41 34.26 -13.20
C ILE A 501 -20.05 35.11 -11.97
N ARG A 502 -19.64 34.47 -10.86
CA ARG A 502 -19.18 35.17 -9.65
C ARG A 502 -18.11 34.39 -8.89
N LEU A 503 -17.27 35.10 -8.14
CA LEU A 503 -16.40 34.48 -7.12
C LEU A 503 -17.11 34.42 -5.77
N SER A 504 -16.89 33.36 -4.99
CA SER A 504 -17.53 33.16 -3.67
C SER A 504 -17.14 34.24 -2.65
N LYS A 505 -15.94 34.82 -2.78
CA LYS A 505 -15.45 35.88 -1.91
C LYS A 505 -15.80 37.26 -2.47
N GLN A 506 -16.65 37.99 -1.77
CA GLN A 506 -17.16 39.29 -2.25
C GLN A 506 -16.08 40.36 -2.40
N GLU A 507 -14.96 40.24 -1.69
CA GLU A 507 -13.85 41.21 -1.74
C GLU A 507 -12.91 41.00 -2.94
N THR A 508 -12.95 39.82 -3.58
CA THR A 508 -12.09 39.52 -4.74
C THR A 508 -12.75 40.01 -6.02
N LYS A 509 -12.04 40.85 -6.79
CA LYS A 509 -12.51 41.36 -8.08
C LYS A 509 -11.96 40.53 -9.24
N LEU A 510 -12.81 40.32 -10.23
CA LEU A 510 -12.42 39.72 -11.51
C LEU A 510 -11.68 40.76 -12.35
N SER A 511 -10.51 40.41 -12.86
CA SER A 511 -9.70 41.23 -13.76
C SER A 511 -9.85 40.82 -15.24
N GLY A 512 -10.34 39.60 -15.50
CA GLY A 512 -10.61 39.11 -16.85
C GLY A 512 -11.47 37.85 -16.86
N VAL A 513 -12.31 37.71 -17.88
CA VAL A 513 -13.06 36.49 -18.18
C VAL A 513 -12.95 36.14 -19.65
N GLU A 514 -12.66 34.88 -19.91
CA GLU A 514 -12.53 34.28 -21.21
C GLU A 514 -13.45 33.07 -21.29
N ILE A 515 -14.15 32.90 -22.42
CA ILE A 515 -14.94 31.70 -22.69
C ILE A 515 -14.41 31.03 -23.93
N TYR A 516 -14.28 29.71 -23.85
CA TYR A 516 -13.82 28.83 -24.91
C TYR A 516 -14.93 27.86 -25.30
N ASN A 517 -15.02 27.52 -26.59
CA ASN A 517 -15.88 26.42 -27.04
C ASN A 517 -15.23 25.04 -26.80
N ALA A 518 -15.94 23.96 -27.12
CA ALA A 518 -15.45 22.59 -26.98
C ALA A 518 -14.17 22.28 -27.79
N PHE A 519 -13.85 23.07 -28.81
CA PHE A 519 -12.63 22.93 -29.61
C PHE A 519 -11.45 23.76 -29.07
N GLY A 520 -11.64 24.47 -27.94
CA GLY A 520 -10.62 25.33 -27.33
C GLY A 520 -10.50 26.72 -27.99
N GLU A 521 -11.42 27.09 -28.88
CA GLU A 521 -11.41 28.40 -29.52
C GLU A 521 -11.99 29.46 -28.58
N LEU A 522 -11.29 30.59 -28.43
CA LEU A 522 -11.75 31.73 -27.63
C LEU A 522 -12.95 32.41 -28.30
N VAL A 523 -14.14 32.30 -27.68
CA VAL A 523 -15.39 32.87 -28.19
C VAL A 523 -15.74 34.23 -27.58
N ILE A 524 -15.35 34.47 -26.32
CA ILE A 524 -15.65 35.71 -25.60
C ILE A 524 -14.46 36.11 -24.74
N THR A 525 -14.16 37.41 -24.72
CA THR A 525 -13.27 38.02 -23.73
C THR A 525 -13.95 39.26 -23.13
N LYS A 526 -13.93 39.38 -21.81
CA LYS A 526 -14.52 40.48 -21.05
C LYS A 526 -13.62 40.86 -19.88
N LYS A 527 -13.65 42.14 -19.52
CA LYS A 527 -13.03 42.67 -18.31
C LYS A 527 -14.14 43.17 -17.40
N PRO A 528 -14.56 42.38 -16.40
CA PRO A 528 -15.60 42.82 -15.48
C PRO A 528 -15.04 43.87 -14.52
N ASP A 529 -15.88 44.82 -14.11
CA ASP A 529 -15.53 45.81 -13.08
C ASP A 529 -16.00 45.39 -11.67
N GLN A 530 -16.63 44.21 -11.58
CA GLN A 530 -17.28 43.68 -10.37
C GLN A 530 -16.98 42.18 -10.18
N ASN A 531 -17.18 41.69 -8.96
CA ASN A 531 -16.97 40.29 -8.56
C ASN A 531 -18.04 39.31 -9.09
N SER A 532 -19.12 39.84 -9.65
CA SER A 532 -20.21 39.09 -10.29
C SER A 532 -20.70 39.84 -11.52
N PHE A 533 -20.96 39.14 -12.62
CA PHE A 533 -21.61 39.72 -13.78
C PHE A 533 -22.38 38.66 -14.58
N GLN A 534 -23.33 39.12 -15.37
CA GLN A 534 -24.16 38.28 -16.24
C GLN A 534 -23.68 38.41 -17.69
N LEU A 535 -23.69 37.30 -18.41
CA LEU A 535 -23.29 37.22 -19.80
C LEU A 535 -24.42 36.63 -20.65
N ASP A 536 -24.72 37.30 -21.76
CA ASP A 536 -25.67 36.82 -22.76
C ASP A 536 -24.96 35.92 -23.79
N MET A 537 -25.36 34.65 -23.77
CA MET A 537 -24.90 33.55 -24.60
C MET A 537 -25.91 33.19 -25.72
N THR A 538 -27.04 33.91 -25.85
CA THR A 538 -28.14 33.57 -26.78
C THR A 538 -27.69 33.50 -28.25
N SER A 539 -26.73 34.33 -28.63
CA SER A 539 -26.17 34.39 -29.99
C SER A 539 -25.23 33.23 -30.34
N TYR A 540 -24.84 32.39 -29.38
CA TYR A 540 -23.86 31.32 -29.57
C TYR A 540 -24.52 29.96 -29.83
N HIS A 541 -23.81 29.01 -30.43
CA HIS A 541 -24.36 27.69 -30.76
C HIS A 541 -24.50 26.82 -29.51
N GLN A 542 -25.52 25.95 -29.47
CA GLN A 542 -25.66 24.97 -28.38
C GLN A 542 -24.42 24.09 -28.27
N GLY A 543 -24.02 23.73 -27.05
CA GLY A 543 -22.81 22.93 -26.81
C GLY A 543 -22.15 23.18 -25.45
N ILE A 544 -20.99 22.55 -25.26
CA ILE A 544 -20.17 22.68 -24.05
C ILE A 544 -19.20 23.86 -24.21
N TYR A 545 -19.11 24.69 -23.17
CA TYR A 545 -18.21 25.82 -23.09
C TYR A 545 -17.40 25.78 -21.79
N PHE A 546 -16.20 26.37 -21.84
CA PHE A 546 -15.31 26.50 -20.68
C PHE A 546 -15.12 27.98 -20.37
N VAL A 547 -15.33 28.36 -19.11
CA VAL A 547 -15.01 29.71 -18.61
C VAL A 547 -13.66 29.68 -17.90
N ARG A 548 -12.82 30.67 -18.18
CA ARG A 548 -11.60 30.99 -17.45
C ARG A 548 -11.71 32.41 -16.92
N CYS A 549 -11.62 32.54 -15.60
CA CYS A 549 -11.64 33.81 -14.90
C CYS A 549 -10.26 34.09 -14.30
N MET A 550 -9.86 35.36 -14.29
CA MET A 550 -8.65 35.84 -13.65
C MET A 550 -9.05 36.87 -12.60
N ASP A 551 -8.45 36.82 -11.41
CA ASP A 551 -8.60 37.89 -10.40
C ASP A 551 -7.50 38.97 -10.52
N GLU A 552 -7.59 40.02 -9.72
CA GLU A 552 -6.59 41.10 -9.70
C GLU A 552 -5.19 40.65 -9.25
N LEU A 553 -5.09 39.51 -8.55
CA LEU A 553 -3.83 38.89 -8.13
C LEU A 553 -3.27 37.91 -9.18
N LYS A 554 -3.93 37.80 -10.35
CA LYS A 554 -3.60 36.89 -11.45
C LYS A 554 -3.76 35.41 -11.11
N ASN A 555 -4.60 35.06 -10.13
CA ASN A 555 -5.02 33.68 -9.96
C ASN A 555 -6.07 33.33 -11.02
N TYR A 556 -6.02 32.09 -11.50
CA TYR A 556 -6.93 31.59 -12.52
C TYR A 556 -7.96 30.64 -11.91
N TYR A 557 -9.21 30.76 -12.37
CA TYR A 557 -10.32 29.90 -11.98
C TYR A 557 -11.01 29.39 -13.24
N THR A 558 -11.34 28.10 -13.30
CA THR A 558 -11.95 27.48 -14.48
C THR A 558 -13.20 26.67 -14.13
N LYS A 559 -14.19 26.65 -15.02
CA LYS A 559 -15.41 25.84 -14.89
C LYS A 559 -16.05 25.60 -16.26
N SER A 560 -16.82 24.53 -16.43
CA SER A 560 -17.53 24.23 -17.68
C SER A 560 -19.04 24.43 -17.54
N PHE A 561 -19.72 24.83 -18.63
CA PHE A 561 -21.18 24.90 -18.68
C PHE A 561 -21.77 24.44 -20.02
N ASN A 562 -23.02 24.01 -19.96
CA ASN A 562 -23.80 23.58 -21.12
C ASN A 562 -24.75 24.70 -21.57
N LEU A 563 -24.66 25.12 -22.83
CA LEU A 563 -25.62 26.03 -23.47
C LEU A 563 -26.66 25.21 -24.25
N LEU A 564 -27.91 25.33 -23.84
CA LEU A 564 -29.07 24.68 -24.45
C LEU A 564 -29.87 25.72 -25.27
N LYS A 565 -30.53 25.28 -26.34
CA LYS A 565 -31.43 26.12 -27.16
C LYS A 565 -32.81 25.52 -27.27
#